data_AF-X1QF12-F1
#
_entry.id   AF-X1QF12-F1
#
_cell.length_a   1.000
_cell.length_b   1.000
_cell.length_c   1.000
_cell.angle_alpha   90.00
_cell.angle_beta   90.00
_cell.angle_gamma   90.00
#
_symmetry.space_group_name_H-M   'P 1'
#
loop_
_entity.id
_entity.type
_entity.pdbx_description
1 polymer ?
#
loop_
_entity_poly.entity_id
_entity_poly.type
_entity_poly.pdbx_seq_one_letter_code
_entity_poly.pdbx_strand_id
1 'polypeptide(L)'
;MIALQSSREPIAEIFEPVFFEVDYRGGPSEDCYDFVVALRGKKYKRSLSKAGFKGRVYHIYPHIDERMHGRVSDVKVKQFCERFGINDDDKIILTVARLDPIKGQDIAVRALARVAKRFPQVKLVLAGNGSFSSTRRGGLGLPKGVRWLDRLERLASKLGVRQRTIFTRYLTEEELKAAYTRADVVVLPSVLEGFGLTVVEGWIYKS
;
A
#
# COMPACT_ATOMS: atom_id res chain seq x y z
N MET A 1 9.09 6.02 -10.11
CA MET A 1 10.23 6.41 -10.96
C MET A 1 10.13 7.91 -11.04
N ILE A 2 11.15 8.61 -10.56
CA ILE A 2 11.28 10.06 -10.74
C ILE A 2 12.50 10.22 -11.63
N ALA A 3 12.34 10.93 -12.74
CA ALA A 3 13.40 11.15 -13.73
C ALA A 3 13.81 12.62 -13.62
N LEU A 4 15.12 12.87 -13.48
CA LEU A 4 15.69 14.19 -13.25
C LEU A 4 16.75 14.46 -14.32
N GLN A 5 16.78 15.68 -14.86
CA GLN A 5 17.72 16.13 -15.90
C GLN A 5 18.66 17.19 -15.31
N SER A 6 19.97 17.12 -15.56
CA SER A 6 20.98 18.02 -14.99
C SER A 6 21.91 18.55 -16.09
N SER A 7 22.07 19.88 -16.19
CA SER A 7 23.08 20.50 -17.05
C SER A 7 24.45 20.56 -16.35
N ARG A 8 25.51 20.27 -17.11
CA ARG A 8 26.92 19.97 -16.74
C ARG A 8 27.60 20.86 -15.66
N GLU A 9 28.09 20.22 -14.57
CA GLU A 9 29.43 20.26 -13.89
C GLU A 9 29.35 19.65 -12.45
N PRO A 10 30.47 19.22 -11.80
CA PRO A 10 30.46 18.03 -10.94
C PRO A 10 30.04 18.28 -9.49
N ILE A 11 29.14 17.45 -8.96
CA ILE A 11 28.75 17.47 -7.54
C ILE A 11 29.71 16.60 -6.74
N ALA A 12 30.61 17.26 -6.01
CA ALA A 12 31.30 16.71 -4.85
C ALA A 12 30.40 16.85 -3.61
N GLU A 13 30.37 15.78 -2.81
CA GLU A 13 29.93 15.64 -1.41
C GLU A 13 28.54 16.16 -0.99
N ILE A 14 27.77 15.29 -0.33
CA ILE A 14 27.09 15.48 0.97
C ILE A 14 25.87 14.53 1.06
N PHE A 15 25.97 13.56 1.98
CA PHE A 15 24.86 12.75 2.49
C PHE A 15 24.24 13.51 3.68
N GLU A 16 22.97 13.91 3.56
CA GLU A 16 21.94 14.25 4.58
C GLU A 16 20.69 14.77 3.81
N PRO A 17 19.46 14.76 4.36
CA PRO A 17 18.22 14.36 3.68
C PRO A 17 17.92 15.19 2.43
N VAL A 18 17.99 14.54 1.25
CA VAL A 18 17.92 15.25 -0.03
C VAL A 18 16.49 15.68 -0.37
N PHE A 19 16.17 16.94 -0.13
CA PHE A 19 15.18 17.67 -0.92
C PHE A 19 15.88 18.11 -2.22
N PHE A 20 15.47 17.54 -3.35
CA PHE A 20 15.95 18.00 -4.66
C PHE A 20 15.13 19.22 -5.09
N GLU A 21 15.72 20.41 -5.06
CA GLU A 21 15.21 21.58 -5.78
C GLU A 21 15.70 21.49 -7.24
N VAL A 22 14.77 21.46 -8.20
CA VAL A 22 15.06 21.29 -9.63
C VAL A 22 14.73 22.60 -10.32
N ASP A 23 15.77 23.36 -10.70
CA ASP A 23 15.61 24.59 -11.49
C ASP A 23 15.55 24.25 -12.99
N TYR A 24 14.58 24.82 -13.71
CA TYR A 24 14.22 24.41 -15.08
C TYR A 24 14.53 25.49 -16.12
N ARG A 25 15.34 25.16 -17.14
CA ARG A 25 15.50 25.92 -18.40
C ARG A 25 15.60 24.94 -19.58
N GLY A 26 14.61 24.94 -20.48
CA GLY A 26 14.31 23.82 -21.41
C GLY A 26 15.07 23.72 -22.75
N GLY A 27 14.70 22.70 -23.55
CA GLY A 27 15.04 22.48 -24.98
C GLY A 27 15.00 20.99 -25.41
N PRO A 28 14.50 20.60 -26.61
CA PRO A 28 14.13 19.21 -26.93
C PRO A 28 15.23 18.44 -27.70
N SER A 29 15.66 17.29 -27.21
CA SER A 29 16.25 16.22 -28.03
C SER A 29 16.36 14.92 -27.22
N GLU A 30 16.23 13.81 -27.93
CA GLU A 30 16.19 12.43 -27.45
C GLU A 30 17.34 12.11 -26.47
N ASP A 31 17.01 11.38 -25.39
CA ASP A 31 17.82 11.10 -24.18
C ASP A 31 17.94 12.25 -23.15
N CYS A 32 16.81 12.60 -22.54
CA CYS A 32 16.68 13.75 -21.64
C CYS A 32 17.06 13.51 -20.16
N TYR A 33 17.61 12.36 -19.73
CA TYR A 33 17.81 12.10 -18.29
C TYR A 33 19.21 11.58 -17.95
N ASP A 34 19.94 12.35 -17.15
CA ASP A 34 21.25 11.93 -16.61
C ASP A 34 21.10 10.89 -15.49
N PHE A 35 19.99 10.97 -14.75
CA PHE A 35 19.72 10.15 -13.58
C PHE A 35 18.28 9.64 -13.56
N VAL A 36 18.12 8.36 -13.19
CA VAL A 36 16.82 7.79 -12.85
C VAL A 36 16.82 7.34 -11.40
N VAL A 37 15.92 7.91 -10.62
CA VAL A 37 15.62 7.44 -9.26
C VAL A 37 14.51 6.40 -9.37
N ALA A 38 14.92 5.14 -9.21
CA ALA A 38 14.02 4.02 -9.20
C ALA A 38 13.59 3.71 -7.77
N LEU A 39 12.27 3.61 -7.59
CA LEU A 39 11.62 3.14 -6.38
C LEU A 39 11.53 1.60 -6.34
N ARG A 40 12.38 0.91 -7.10
CA ARG A 40 12.28 -0.55 -7.26
C ARG A 40 13.65 -1.14 -7.57
N GLY A 41 13.89 -2.34 -7.07
CA GLY A 41 15.20 -3.02 -7.13
C GLY A 41 15.70 -3.41 -8.53
N LYS A 42 16.74 -4.26 -8.55
CA LYS A 42 17.61 -4.60 -9.71
C LYS A 42 16.90 -4.89 -11.05
N LYS A 43 15.64 -5.38 -11.06
CA LYS A 43 14.86 -5.63 -12.29
C LYS A 43 14.59 -4.35 -13.09
N TYR A 44 14.42 -3.21 -12.42
CA TYR A 44 14.13 -1.94 -13.08
C TYR A 44 15.31 -1.41 -13.87
N LYS A 45 16.51 -1.49 -13.28
CA LYS A 45 17.78 -1.18 -13.97
C LYS A 45 17.93 -2.01 -15.26
N ARG A 46 17.61 -3.31 -15.21
CA ARG A 46 17.66 -4.18 -16.39
C ARG A 46 16.67 -3.76 -17.47
N SER A 47 15.45 -3.35 -17.12
CA SER A 47 14.47 -2.84 -18.09
C SER A 47 14.91 -1.52 -18.71
N LEU A 48 15.48 -0.61 -17.92
CA LEU A 48 16.04 0.66 -18.42
C LEU A 48 17.20 0.42 -19.39
N SER A 49 18.15 -0.45 -19.04
CA SER A 49 19.25 -0.82 -19.94
C SER A 49 18.74 -1.45 -21.24
N LYS A 50 17.69 -2.30 -21.18
CA LYS A 50 17.05 -2.86 -22.38
C LYS A 50 16.33 -1.82 -23.23
N ALA A 51 15.80 -0.77 -22.62
CA ALA A 51 15.15 0.34 -23.29
C ALA A 51 16.15 1.37 -23.87
N GLY A 52 17.46 1.09 -23.80
CA GLY A 52 18.50 1.96 -24.34
C GLY A 52 19.04 3.00 -23.37
N PHE A 53 18.56 3.04 -22.11
CA PHE A 53 19.02 4.00 -21.12
C PHE A 53 20.49 3.75 -20.72
N LYS A 54 21.33 4.75 -20.93
CA LYS A 54 22.78 4.73 -20.65
C LYS A 54 23.19 5.54 -19.40
N GLY A 55 22.26 6.27 -18.78
CA GLY A 55 22.52 7.10 -17.61
C GLY A 55 22.69 6.30 -16.30
N ARG A 56 22.90 7.01 -15.20
CA ARG A 56 23.08 6.39 -13.88
C ARG A 56 21.71 6.12 -13.23
N VAL A 57 21.59 4.95 -12.59
CA VAL A 57 20.36 4.54 -11.89
C VAL A 57 20.66 4.40 -10.41
N TYR A 58 19.97 5.21 -9.59
CA TYR A 58 20.02 5.14 -8.15
C TYR A 58 18.75 4.51 -7.60
N HIS A 59 18.90 3.65 -6.60
CA HIS A 59 17.78 3.05 -5.88
C HIS A 59 17.71 3.70 -4.50
N ILE A 60 16.63 4.44 -4.24
CA ILE A 60 16.36 5.05 -2.94
C ILE A 60 15.17 4.34 -2.33
N TYR A 61 15.34 3.82 -1.11
CA TYR A 61 14.25 3.27 -0.34
C TYR A 61 13.48 4.41 0.35
N PRO A 62 12.14 4.44 0.27
CA PRO A 62 11.33 5.41 0.99
C PRO A 62 11.55 5.24 2.49
N HIS A 63 11.66 6.37 3.18
CA HIS A 63 11.70 6.41 4.63
C HIS A 63 10.28 6.42 5.19
N ILE A 64 10.06 5.68 6.28
CA ILE A 64 8.86 5.81 7.12
C ILE A 64 9.27 6.58 8.36
N ASP A 65 8.61 7.72 8.61
CA ASP A 65 8.77 8.44 9.86
C ASP A 65 7.96 7.74 10.95
N GLU A 66 8.64 6.96 11.78
CA GLU A 66 8.04 6.19 12.88
C GLU A 66 7.26 7.07 13.86
N ARG A 67 7.62 8.37 13.99
CA ARG A 67 6.92 9.31 14.88
C ARG A 67 5.48 9.58 14.42
N MET A 68 5.21 9.41 13.13
CA MET A 68 3.85 9.50 12.59
C MET A 68 3.03 8.24 12.93
N HIS A 69 3.69 7.14 13.27
CA HIS A 69 3.10 5.84 13.59
C HIS A 69 3.15 5.52 15.09
N GLY A 70 2.53 6.39 15.89
CA GLY A 70 2.47 6.24 17.34
C GLY A 70 1.42 5.25 17.84
N ARG A 71 1.59 4.82 19.10
CA ARG A 71 0.68 3.95 19.84
C ARG A 71 -0.70 4.62 19.97
N VAL A 72 -1.75 3.90 19.62
CA VAL A 72 -3.13 4.37 19.70
C VAL A 72 -3.69 4.03 21.08
N SER A 73 -4.53 4.89 21.65
CA SER A 73 -5.16 4.60 22.95
C SER A 73 -6.13 3.41 22.86
N ASP A 74 -6.23 2.64 23.94
CA ASP A 74 -7.11 1.46 24.00
C ASP A 74 -8.58 1.82 23.72
N VAL A 75 -8.99 3.04 24.11
CA VAL A 75 -10.33 3.58 23.81
C VAL A 75 -10.59 3.64 22.31
N LYS A 76 -9.61 4.12 21.52
CA LYS A 76 -9.73 4.23 20.06
C LYS A 76 -9.70 2.86 19.39
N VAL A 77 -8.89 1.94 19.89
CA VAL A 77 -8.89 0.54 19.43
C VAL A 77 -10.25 -0.11 19.69
N LYS A 78 -10.82 0.09 20.88
CA LYS A 78 -12.15 -0.43 21.23
C LYS A 78 -13.25 0.15 20.35
N GLN A 79 -13.23 1.46 20.10
CA GLN A 79 -14.16 2.12 19.18
C GLN A 79 -14.07 1.54 17.75
N PHE A 80 -12.87 1.26 17.26
CA PHE A 80 -12.67 0.60 15.97
C PHE A 80 -13.28 -0.82 15.99
N CYS A 81 -13.01 -1.59 17.03
CA CYS A 81 -13.56 -2.94 17.17
C CYS A 81 -15.09 -2.94 17.21
N GLU A 82 -15.70 -2.07 18.01
CA GLU A 82 -17.16 -1.90 18.12
C GLU A 82 -17.78 -1.52 16.77
N ARG A 83 -17.18 -0.55 16.06
CA ARG A 83 -17.67 -0.09 14.75
C ARG A 83 -17.71 -1.22 13.71
N PHE A 84 -16.77 -2.16 13.77
CA PHE A 84 -16.65 -3.24 12.79
C PHE A 84 -17.09 -4.62 13.32
N GLY A 85 -17.68 -4.69 14.51
CA GLY A 85 -18.14 -5.94 15.12
C GLY A 85 -17.00 -6.94 15.34
N ILE A 86 -15.84 -6.46 15.78
CA ILE A 86 -14.69 -7.26 16.18
C ILE A 86 -14.74 -7.48 17.68
N ASN A 87 -14.73 -8.73 18.10
CA ASN A 87 -14.69 -9.15 19.48
C ASN A 87 -13.24 -9.32 19.94
N ASP A 88 -13.04 -9.43 21.26
CA ASP A 88 -11.70 -9.58 21.85
C ASP A 88 -11.06 -10.94 21.53
N ASP A 89 -11.88 -11.99 21.35
CA ASP A 89 -11.43 -13.34 21.02
C ASP A 89 -11.10 -13.54 19.54
N ASP A 90 -11.56 -12.64 18.67
CA ASP A 90 -11.31 -12.72 17.23
C ASP A 90 -9.82 -12.63 16.90
N LYS A 91 -9.40 -13.38 15.87
CA LYS A 91 -8.06 -13.29 15.29
C LYS A 91 -8.10 -12.50 13.99
N ILE A 92 -7.40 -11.38 13.93
CA ILE A 92 -7.54 -10.40 12.86
C ILE A 92 -6.38 -10.50 11.87
N ILE A 93 -6.72 -10.84 10.63
CA ILE A 93 -5.84 -10.69 9.47
C ILE A 93 -6.18 -9.35 8.83
N LEU A 94 -5.19 -8.46 8.69
CA LEU A 94 -5.37 -7.14 8.10
C LEU A 94 -4.69 -7.05 6.72
N THR A 95 -5.41 -6.54 5.73
CA THR A 95 -4.83 -6.08 4.47
C THR A 95 -5.16 -4.61 4.28
N VAL A 96 -4.14 -3.76 4.25
CA VAL A 96 -4.26 -2.33 3.94
C VAL A 96 -3.79 -2.09 2.51
N ALA A 97 -4.72 -1.90 1.59
CA ALA A 97 -4.38 -1.60 0.19
C ALA A 97 -5.59 -1.04 -0.55
N ARG A 98 -5.34 -0.22 -1.57
CA ARG A 98 -6.38 0.15 -2.55
C ARG A 98 -7.03 -1.10 -3.13
N LEU A 99 -8.34 -1.05 -3.34
CA LEU A 99 -9.10 -2.13 -3.97
C LEU A 99 -8.76 -2.21 -5.45
N ASP A 100 -7.85 -3.11 -5.78
CA ASP A 100 -7.35 -3.34 -7.12
C ASP A 100 -6.91 -4.82 -7.23
N PRO A 101 -7.26 -5.55 -8.30
CA PRO A 101 -6.83 -6.93 -8.49
C PRO A 101 -5.32 -7.16 -8.27
N ILE A 102 -4.47 -6.19 -8.60
CA ILE A 102 -3.02 -6.32 -8.43
C ILE A 102 -2.58 -6.43 -6.96
N LYS A 103 -3.42 -5.98 -6.03
CA LYS A 103 -3.19 -6.03 -4.58
C LYS A 103 -3.62 -7.35 -3.94
N GLY A 104 -4.23 -8.25 -4.71
CA GLY A 104 -4.43 -9.65 -4.33
C GLY A 104 -5.42 -9.87 -3.18
N GLN A 105 -6.37 -8.96 -2.91
CA GLN A 105 -7.34 -9.16 -1.82
C GLN A 105 -8.15 -10.45 -2.00
N ASP A 106 -8.37 -10.90 -3.23
CA ASP A 106 -9.04 -12.16 -3.54
C ASP A 106 -8.23 -13.39 -3.10
N ILE A 107 -6.89 -13.30 -3.11
CA ILE A 107 -6.00 -14.30 -2.52
C ILE A 107 -6.21 -14.34 -1.00
N ALA A 108 -6.28 -13.18 -0.34
CA ALA A 108 -6.55 -13.10 1.10
C ALA A 108 -7.91 -13.72 1.46
N VAL A 109 -8.97 -13.44 0.70
CA VAL A 109 -10.31 -14.03 0.91
C VAL A 109 -10.27 -15.56 0.72
N ARG A 110 -9.56 -16.07 -0.30
CA ARG A 110 -9.39 -17.52 -0.49
C ARG A 110 -8.57 -18.17 0.62
N ALA A 111 -7.56 -17.49 1.14
CA ALA A 111 -6.77 -17.95 2.26
C ALA A 111 -7.62 -18.01 3.54
N LEU A 112 -8.43 -16.98 3.80
CA LEU A 112 -9.37 -16.93 4.91
C LEU A 112 -10.27 -18.17 4.93
N ALA A 113 -10.86 -18.55 3.79
CA ALA A 113 -11.72 -19.73 3.69
C ALA A 113 -11.03 -21.06 4.09
N ARG A 114 -9.70 -21.13 3.96
CA ARG A 114 -8.93 -22.30 4.41
C ARG A 114 -8.61 -22.21 5.89
N VAL A 115 -8.15 -21.05 6.35
CA VAL A 115 -7.76 -20.81 7.76
C VAL A 115 -8.97 -20.90 8.69
N ALA A 116 -10.12 -20.42 8.24
CA ALA A 116 -11.40 -20.45 8.95
C ALA A 116 -11.86 -21.85 9.39
N LYS A 117 -11.37 -22.92 8.73
CA LYS A 117 -11.64 -24.32 9.09
C LYS A 117 -10.93 -24.74 10.38
N ARG A 118 -9.76 -24.16 10.66
CA ARG A 118 -8.94 -24.46 11.83
C ARG A 118 -9.05 -23.42 12.93
N PHE A 119 -9.32 -22.16 12.56
CA PHE A 119 -9.49 -21.04 13.48
C PHE A 119 -10.88 -20.41 13.24
N PRO A 120 -11.93 -20.89 13.92
CA PRO A 120 -13.29 -20.40 13.71
C PRO A 120 -13.49 -18.90 13.99
N GLN A 121 -12.68 -18.32 14.87
CA GLN A 121 -12.70 -16.92 15.28
C GLN A 121 -11.85 -15.99 14.39
N VAL A 122 -11.29 -16.50 13.29
CA VAL A 122 -10.49 -15.66 12.39
C VAL A 122 -11.38 -14.75 11.54
N LYS A 123 -11.03 -13.47 11.46
CA LYS A 123 -11.64 -12.47 10.57
C LYS A 123 -10.58 -11.82 9.69
N LEU A 124 -10.98 -11.48 8.46
CA LEU A 124 -10.18 -10.70 7.52
C LEU A 124 -10.73 -9.29 7.44
N VAL A 125 -9.88 -8.31 7.75
CA VAL A 125 -10.17 -6.89 7.59
C VAL A 125 -9.49 -6.40 6.31
N LEU A 126 -10.29 -5.95 5.36
CA LEU A 126 -9.85 -5.33 4.12
C LEU A 126 -10.02 -3.82 4.23
N ALA A 127 -8.91 -3.13 4.52
CA ALA A 127 -8.84 -1.69 4.66
C ALA A 127 -8.36 -1.04 3.36
N GLY A 128 -9.20 -0.18 2.80
CA GLY A 128 -8.92 0.55 1.58
C GLY A 128 -10.14 0.74 0.69
N ASN A 129 -10.08 1.79 -0.12
CA ASN A 129 -11.12 2.11 -1.09
C ASN A 129 -10.59 1.94 -2.54
N GLY A 130 -11.48 2.20 -3.49
CA GLY A 130 -11.28 1.91 -4.90
C GLY A 130 -10.64 3.00 -5.77
N SER A 131 -10.24 4.16 -5.25
CA SER A 131 -9.91 5.31 -6.12
C SER A 131 -8.70 6.13 -5.68
N PHE A 132 -7.81 6.39 -6.65
CA PHE A 132 -7.08 7.66 -6.73
C PHE A 132 -8.01 8.65 -7.44
N SER A 133 -8.84 9.33 -6.65
CA SER A 133 -9.62 10.52 -7.01
C SER A 133 -10.54 10.78 -5.82
N SER A 134 -10.01 11.53 -4.88
CA SER A 134 -10.79 12.51 -4.13
C SER A 134 -11.43 13.46 -5.14
N THR A 135 -12.58 13.11 -5.69
CA THR A 135 -13.50 14.13 -6.17
C THR A 135 -14.91 13.65 -5.90
N ARG A 136 -15.61 14.36 -5.01
CA ARG A 136 -17.08 14.30 -4.85
C ARG A 136 -17.81 14.85 -6.09
N ARG A 137 -17.25 14.69 -7.30
CA ARG A 137 -17.84 15.08 -8.58
C ARG A 137 -17.42 14.01 -9.58
N GLY A 138 -18.42 13.37 -10.20
CA GLY A 138 -18.28 12.15 -10.98
C GLY A 138 -17.29 12.24 -12.14
N GLY A 139 -16.04 11.86 -11.88
CA GLY A 139 -15.10 11.44 -12.92
C GLY A 139 -15.32 9.96 -13.27
N LEU A 140 -15.12 9.62 -14.54
CA LEU A 140 -15.27 8.29 -15.17
C LEU A 140 -14.44 7.14 -14.53
N GLY A 141 -13.74 7.37 -13.41
CA GLY A 141 -12.85 6.42 -12.72
C GLY A 141 -13.48 5.58 -11.59
N LEU A 142 -14.75 5.81 -11.24
CA LEU A 142 -15.48 5.04 -10.22
C LEU A 142 -15.74 3.53 -10.51
N PRO A 143 -15.63 2.95 -11.73
CA PRO A 143 -16.03 1.56 -11.95
C PRO A 143 -15.12 0.50 -11.30
N LYS A 144 -13.79 0.70 -11.27
CA LYS A 144 -12.85 -0.42 -11.06
C LYS A 144 -12.88 -0.96 -9.63
N GLY A 145 -12.70 -0.09 -8.65
CA GLY A 145 -12.66 -0.51 -7.25
C GLY A 145 -14.03 -0.95 -6.72
N VAL A 146 -15.12 -0.36 -7.20
CA VAL A 146 -16.50 -0.79 -6.88
C VAL A 146 -16.76 -2.18 -7.44
N ARG A 147 -16.44 -2.43 -8.72
CA ARG A 147 -16.55 -3.76 -9.34
C ARG A 147 -15.67 -4.79 -8.64
N TRP A 148 -14.48 -4.39 -8.19
CA TRP A 148 -13.59 -5.28 -7.45
C TRP A 148 -14.16 -5.62 -6.07
N LEU A 149 -14.67 -4.63 -5.33
CA LEU A 149 -15.36 -4.84 -4.05
C LEU A 149 -16.51 -5.85 -4.20
N ASP A 150 -17.40 -5.59 -5.15
CA ASP A 150 -18.55 -6.44 -5.45
C ASP A 150 -18.12 -7.88 -5.83
N ARG A 151 -17.02 -8.04 -6.57
CA ARG A 151 -16.44 -9.35 -6.84
C ARG A 151 -15.89 -10.02 -5.58
N LEU A 152 -15.23 -9.28 -4.69
CA LEU A 152 -14.71 -9.80 -3.42
C LEU A 152 -15.84 -10.22 -2.49
N GLU A 153 -16.93 -9.44 -2.41
CA GLU A 153 -18.10 -9.79 -1.62
C GLU A 153 -18.75 -11.08 -2.13
N ARG A 154 -18.97 -11.19 -3.45
CA ARG A 154 -19.47 -12.44 -4.06
C ARG A 154 -18.54 -13.62 -3.82
N LEU A 155 -17.22 -13.41 -3.90
CA LEU A 155 -16.24 -14.45 -3.63
C LEU A 155 -16.31 -14.89 -2.16
N ALA A 156 -16.38 -13.96 -1.22
CA ALA A 156 -16.49 -14.27 0.20
C ALA A 156 -17.79 -15.03 0.51
N SER A 157 -18.92 -14.65 -0.11
CA SER A 157 -20.20 -15.36 0.01
C SER A 157 -20.12 -16.76 -0.57
N LYS A 158 -19.58 -16.90 -1.79
CA LYS A 158 -19.40 -18.21 -2.45
C LYS A 158 -18.52 -19.17 -1.62
N LEU A 159 -17.56 -18.62 -0.88
CA LEU A 159 -16.66 -19.40 -0.02
C LEU A 159 -17.18 -19.56 1.41
N GLY A 160 -18.36 -19.04 1.75
CA GLY A 160 -18.95 -19.16 3.08
C GLY A 160 -18.26 -18.32 4.17
N VAL A 161 -17.45 -17.32 3.79
CA VAL A 161 -16.68 -16.47 4.73
C VAL A 161 -17.08 -15.00 4.70
N ARG A 162 -18.23 -14.65 4.11
CA ARG A 162 -18.72 -13.26 4.02
C ARG A 162 -18.89 -12.60 5.39
N GLN A 163 -19.36 -13.34 6.40
CA GLN A 163 -19.52 -12.83 7.77
C GLN A 163 -18.19 -12.67 8.52
N ARG A 164 -17.12 -13.27 7.99
CA ARG A 164 -15.75 -13.17 8.53
C ARG A 164 -14.88 -12.21 7.72
N THR A 165 -15.44 -11.58 6.69
CA THR A 165 -14.73 -10.62 5.84
C THR A 165 -15.30 -9.22 6.06
N ILE A 166 -14.52 -8.36 6.68
CA ILE A 166 -14.87 -6.98 7.02
C ILE A 166 -14.30 -6.07 5.93
N PHE A 167 -15.19 -5.43 5.18
CA PHE A 167 -14.83 -4.42 4.18
C PHE A 167 -14.97 -3.03 4.80
N THR A 168 -13.88 -2.47 5.32
CA THR A 168 -13.96 -1.19 6.06
C THR A 168 -14.10 0.02 5.14
N ARG A 169 -13.72 -0.15 3.86
CA ARG A 169 -13.63 0.92 2.86
C ARG A 169 -12.57 1.95 3.29
N TYR A 170 -12.95 3.22 3.38
CA TYR A 170 -12.05 4.27 3.83
C TYR A 170 -11.98 4.28 5.36
N LEU A 171 -10.76 4.30 5.90
CA LEU A 171 -10.47 4.53 7.30
C LEU A 171 -9.83 5.90 7.45
N THR A 172 -10.16 6.62 8.52
CA THR A 172 -9.36 7.77 8.93
C THR A 172 -7.97 7.32 9.36
N GLU A 173 -7.05 8.26 9.51
CA GLU A 173 -5.70 7.95 9.99
C GLU A 173 -5.75 7.25 11.36
N GLU A 174 -6.50 7.78 12.33
CA GLU A 174 -6.64 7.16 13.65
C GLU A 174 -7.21 5.74 13.57
N GLU A 175 -8.21 5.52 12.73
CA GLU A 175 -8.82 4.20 12.54
C GLU A 175 -7.88 3.21 11.87
N LEU A 176 -7.05 3.68 10.93
CA LEU A 176 -6.02 2.86 10.31
C LEU A 176 -4.97 2.43 11.34
N LYS A 177 -4.52 3.34 12.20
CA LYS A 177 -3.60 3.02 13.30
C LYS A 177 -4.23 2.05 14.30
N ALA A 178 -5.52 2.21 14.60
CA ALA A 178 -6.28 1.28 15.43
C ALA A 178 -6.38 -0.12 14.78
N ALA A 179 -6.61 -0.17 13.46
CA ALA A 179 -6.63 -1.43 12.70
C ALA A 179 -5.28 -2.15 12.76
N TYR A 180 -4.17 -1.43 12.57
CA TYR A 180 -2.81 -2.00 12.69
C TYR A 180 -2.54 -2.51 14.11
N THR A 181 -2.89 -1.72 15.13
CA THR A 181 -2.77 -2.14 16.54
C THR A 181 -3.54 -3.43 16.81
N ARG A 182 -4.80 -3.49 16.35
CA ARG A 182 -5.71 -4.63 16.57
C ARG A 182 -5.34 -5.88 15.77
N ALA A 183 -4.68 -5.73 14.62
CA ALA A 183 -4.35 -6.86 13.75
C ALA A 183 -3.45 -7.89 14.46
N ASP A 184 -3.72 -9.18 14.33
CA ASP A 184 -2.80 -10.24 14.76
C ASP A 184 -1.75 -10.52 13.67
N VAL A 185 -2.14 -10.36 12.39
CA VAL A 185 -1.26 -10.55 11.23
C VAL A 185 -1.58 -9.49 10.17
N VAL A 186 -0.57 -8.85 9.60
CA VAL A 186 -0.70 -7.97 8.42
C VAL A 186 -0.24 -8.71 7.17
N VAL A 187 -1.08 -8.76 6.14
CA VAL A 187 -0.77 -9.44 4.87
C VAL A 187 -1.00 -8.50 3.69
N LEU A 188 -0.02 -8.50 2.77
CA LEU A 188 -0.09 -7.79 1.50
C LEU A 188 0.24 -8.76 0.35
N PRO A 189 -0.76 -9.49 -0.17
CA PRO A 189 -0.57 -10.50 -1.23
C PRO A 189 -0.46 -9.88 -2.63
N SER A 190 0.17 -8.70 -2.74
CA SER A 190 0.31 -7.97 -4.00
C SER A 190 1.10 -8.78 -5.03
N VAL A 191 0.54 -8.91 -6.24
CA VAL A 191 1.25 -9.50 -7.40
C VAL A 191 2.42 -8.61 -7.81
N LEU A 192 2.23 -7.29 -7.70
CA LEU A 192 3.23 -6.30 -7.98
C LEU A 192 3.24 -5.25 -6.87
N GLU A 193 4.37 -5.15 -6.17
CA GLU A 193 4.58 -4.12 -5.17
C GLU A 193 5.83 -3.29 -5.51
N GLY A 194 5.76 -1.99 -5.19
CA GLY A 194 6.91 -1.09 -5.27
C GLY A 194 7.88 -1.38 -4.14
N PHE A 195 7.45 -1.06 -2.92
CA PHE A 195 8.20 -1.30 -1.68
C PHE A 195 7.46 -2.09 -0.60
N GLY A 196 6.12 -2.01 -0.58
CA GLY A 196 5.32 -2.71 0.43
C GLY A 196 5.35 -2.02 1.79
N LEU A 197 5.34 -0.68 1.79
CA LEU A 197 5.37 0.16 3.01
C LEU A 197 4.37 -0.29 4.06
N THR A 198 3.17 -0.70 3.67
CA THR A 198 2.13 -1.29 4.54
C THR A 198 2.63 -2.39 5.49
N VAL A 199 3.55 -3.25 5.05
CA VAL A 199 4.07 -4.33 5.90
C VAL A 199 5.01 -3.75 6.95
N VAL A 200 5.83 -2.76 6.57
CA VAL A 200 6.73 -2.06 7.48
C VAL A 200 5.93 -1.20 8.48
N GLU A 201 4.89 -0.50 8.01
CA GLU A 201 3.92 0.21 8.86
C GLU A 201 3.33 -0.75 9.90
N GLY A 202 2.85 -1.93 9.47
CA GLY A 202 2.31 -2.93 10.39
C GLY A 202 3.32 -3.46 11.41
N TRP A 203 4.60 -3.57 11.03
CA TRP A 203 5.68 -4.00 11.93
C TRP A 203 5.86 -3.04 13.10
N ILE A 204 5.79 -1.71 12.86
CA ILE A 204 5.96 -0.68 13.89
C ILE A 204 4.94 -0.84 15.04
N TYR A 205 3.74 -1.34 14.76
CA TYR A 205 2.71 -1.58 15.79
C TYR A 205 2.89 -2.89 16.58
N LYS A 206 3.87 -3.72 16.22
CA LYS A 206 4.17 -5.01 16.85
C LYS A 206 5.56 -5.09 17.48
N SER A 207 6.44 -4.14 17.17
CA SER A 207 7.72 -3.89 17.84
C SER A 207 7.55 -3.07 19.11
#